data_AF-A0A7S1BS00-F1
#
_entry.id   AF-A0A7S1BS00-F1
#
_cell.length_a   1.000
_cell.length_b   1.000
_cell.length_c   1.000
_cell.angle_alpha   90.00
_cell.angle_beta   90.00
_cell.angle_gamma   90.00
#
_symmetry.space_group_name_H-M   'P 1'
#
loop_
_entity.id
_entity.type
_entity.pdbx_description
1 polymer ?
#
loop_
_entity_poly.entity_id
_entity_poly.type
_entity_poly.pdbx_seq_one_letter_code
_entity_poly.pdbx_strand_id
1 'polypeptide(L)'
;RRFARVEGMGDLQEHIVGEDVTTPADYADLYNVGKGAVFGLSHGLGQLSLTRPGARARGYKNVLFVGASSRPGNGVPLVLIGAKKVAAQALDMLKKKREAEHMLQTKEEELSSSASSGDQK
;
A
#
# COMPACT_ATOMS: atom_id res chain seq x y z
N ARG A 1 32.47 -20.19 16.35
CA ARG A 1 31.94 -18.94 16.96
C ARG A 1 31.74 -17.93 15.83
N ARG A 2 30.53 -17.36 15.67
CA ARG A 2 30.11 -16.53 14.51
C ARG A 2 31.06 -15.35 14.26
N PHE A 3 31.53 -14.72 15.34
CA PHE A 3 32.39 -13.53 15.29
C PHE A 3 33.89 -13.81 15.38
N ALA A 4 34.31 -15.04 15.71
CA ALA A 4 35.74 -15.38 15.85
C ALA A 4 36.53 -15.33 14.53
N ARG A 5 35.85 -15.17 13.40
CA ARG A 5 36.46 -15.03 12.07
C ARG A 5 36.48 -13.57 11.58
N VAL A 6 35.97 -12.64 12.39
CA VAL A 6 35.97 -11.20 12.07
C VAL A 6 37.25 -10.60 12.61
N GLU A 7 38.07 -10.06 11.70
CA GLU A 7 39.33 -9.41 12.04
C GLU A 7 39.08 -8.22 12.98
N GLY A 8 39.87 -8.11 14.05
CA GLY A 8 39.72 -7.05 15.05
C GLY A 8 38.58 -7.26 16.07
N MET A 9 37.87 -8.39 16.07
CA MET A 9 36.74 -8.67 16.98
C MET A 9 36.85 -10.03 17.68
N GLY A 10 38.08 -10.49 17.95
CA GLY A 10 38.35 -11.83 18.50
C GLY A 10 37.76 -12.09 19.89
N ASP A 11 37.69 -11.07 20.74
CA ASP A 11 37.17 -11.12 22.11
C ASP A 11 35.67 -10.76 22.20
N LEU A 12 35.04 -10.31 21.11
CA LEU A 12 33.65 -9.84 21.11
C LEU A 12 32.68 -10.85 21.75
N GLN A 13 32.93 -12.14 21.55
CA GLN A 13 32.11 -13.22 22.12
C GLN A 13 32.09 -13.21 23.65
N GLU A 14 33.19 -12.80 24.30
CA GLU A 14 33.32 -12.78 25.77
C GLU A 14 32.50 -11.66 26.41
N HIS A 15 32.12 -10.65 25.62
CA HIS A 15 31.33 -9.49 26.05
C HIS A 15 29.84 -9.59 25.73
N ILE A 16 29.39 -10.66 25.04
CA ILE A 16 27.97 -10.85 24.71
C ILE A 16 27.22 -11.34 25.96
N VAL A 17 26.34 -10.50 26.51
CA VAL A 17 25.46 -10.82 27.65
C VAL A 17 24.13 -11.46 27.22
N GLY A 18 23.77 -11.33 25.94
CA GLY A 18 22.55 -11.88 25.36
C GLY A 18 22.57 -11.78 23.84
N GLU A 19 21.93 -12.73 23.17
CA GLU A 19 21.79 -12.75 21.71
C GLU A 19 20.32 -13.01 21.37
N ASP A 20 19.78 -12.18 20.49
CA ASP A 20 18.51 -12.44 19.81
C ASP A 20 18.78 -12.44 18.30
N VAL A 21 18.21 -13.40 17.58
CA VAL A 21 18.47 -13.61 16.17
C VAL A 21 17.15 -13.65 15.43
N THR A 22 16.92 -12.62 14.62
CA THR A 22 15.79 -12.57 13.69
C THR A 22 16.27 -12.88 12.28
N THR A 23 15.63 -13.86 11.65
CA THR A 23 15.91 -14.31 10.28
C THR A 23 14.86 -13.79 9.30
N PRO A 24 15.10 -13.87 7.98
CA PRO A 24 14.07 -13.55 7.00
C PRO A 24 12.78 -14.37 7.14
N ALA A 25 12.86 -15.62 7.62
CA ALA A 25 11.67 -16.42 7.88
C ALA A 25 10.84 -15.82 9.03
N ASP A 26 11.50 -15.41 10.12
CA ASP A 26 10.84 -14.73 11.24
C ASP A 26 10.17 -13.43 10.79
N TYR A 27 10.82 -12.64 9.93
CA TYR A 27 10.19 -11.45 9.36
C TYR A 27 8.97 -11.78 8.50
N ALA A 28 9.03 -12.84 7.70
CA ALA A 28 7.91 -13.27 6.88
C ALA A 28 6.70 -13.64 7.75
N ASP A 29 6.93 -14.35 8.85
CA ASP A 29 5.88 -14.79 9.77
C ASP A 29 5.34 -13.62 10.63
N LEU A 30 6.23 -12.78 11.16
CA LEU A 30 5.86 -11.65 12.03
C LEU A 30 5.07 -10.55 11.30
N TYR A 31 5.47 -10.25 10.06
CA TYR A 31 4.95 -9.07 9.34
C TYR A 31 4.21 -9.42 8.05
N ASN A 32 4.03 -10.70 7.74
CA ASN A 32 3.43 -11.17 6.49
C ASN A 32 4.12 -10.56 5.25
N VAL A 33 5.45 -10.42 5.31
CA VAL A 33 6.25 -9.88 4.21
C VAL A 33 6.81 -11.03 3.37
N GLY A 34 6.49 -11.02 2.08
CA GLY A 34 6.98 -12.05 1.16
C GLY A 34 8.50 -12.18 1.21
N LYS A 35 8.99 -13.41 1.38
CA LYS A 35 10.42 -13.77 1.47
C LYS A 35 11.19 -13.08 2.60
N GLY A 36 10.52 -12.51 3.61
CA GLY A 36 11.20 -11.74 4.66
C GLY A 36 11.77 -10.40 4.18
N ALA A 37 11.31 -9.88 3.03
CA ALA A 37 11.88 -8.69 2.42
C ALA A 37 11.48 -7.41 3.16
N VAL A 38 12.33 -6.98 4.11
CA VAL A 38 12.12 -5.79 4.96
C VAL A 38 11.91 -4.47 4.19
N PHE A 39 12.35 -4.42 2.93
CA PHE A 39 12.19 -3.26 2.06
C PHE A 39 11.23 -3.49 0.88
N GLY A 40 10.50 -4.61 0.88
CA GLY A 40 9.58 -4.97 -0.19
C GLY A 40 10.29 -5.28 -1.50
N LEU A 41 9.75 -4.75 -2.61
CA LEU A 41 10.33 -4.96 -3.94
C LEU A 41 11.77 -4.41 -4.04
N SER A 42 12.64 -5.17 -4.73
CA SER A 42 14.07 -4.85 -4.95
C SER A 42 14.32 -3.51 -5.65
N HIS A 43 15.54 -2.99 -5.53
CA HIS A 43 16.03 -1.68 -5.98
C HIS A 43 16.84 -1.72 -7.27
N GLY A 44 16.55 -2.65 -8.17
CA GLY A 44 17.15 -2.62 -9.51
C GLY A 44 16.85 -1.30 -10.22
N LEU A 45 17.70 -0.89 -11.15
CA LEU A 45 17.50 0.33 -11.96
C LEU A 45 16.12 0.36 -12.65
N GLY A 46 15.63 -0.82 -13.07
CA GLY A 46 14.29 -1.02 -13.63
C GLY A 46 13.14 -1.00 -12.62
N GLN A 47 13.40 -0.83 -11.32
CA GLN A 47 12.41 -0.76 -10.22
C GLN A 47 12.50 0.56 -9.42
N LEU A 48 13.20 1.55 -9.96
CA LEU A 48 13.26 2.90 -9.42
C LEU A 48 11.91 3.61 -9.63
N SER A 49 11.54 4.46 -8.65
CA SER A 49 10.35 5.33 -8.53
C SER A 49 9.28 5.31 -9.65
N LEU A 50 9.64 5.48 -10.93
CA LEU A 50 8.72 5.51 -12.08
C LEU A 50 8.31 4.15 -12.68
N THR A 51 8.84 3.03 -12.22
CA THR A 51 8.48 1.69 -12.73
C THR A 51 7.79 0.81 -11.70
N ARG A 52 7.75 1.23 -10.43
CA ARG A 52 6.99 0.52 -9.38
C ARG A 52 5.48 0.47 -9.67
N PRO A 53 4.75 -0.53 -9.17
CA PRO A 53 3.30 -0.53 -9.22
C PRO A 53 2.74 0.78 -8.64
N GLY A 54 1.82 1.41 -9.39
CA GLY A 54 1.10 2.59 -8.93
C GLY A 54 0.12 2.24 -7.80
N ALA A 55 -0.47 3.27 -7.20
CA ALA A 55 -1.43 3.10 -6.12
C ALA A 55 -2.72 2.38 -6.54
N ARG A 56 -3.11 2.39 -7.82
CA ARG A 56 -4.36 1.74 -8.27
C ARG A 56 -4.12 0.30 -8.65
N ALA A 57 -4.98 -0.59 -8.16
CA ALA A 57 -4.98 -1.98 -8.59
C ALA A 57 -5.43 -2.09 -10.06
N ARG A 58 -4.70 -2.85 -10.86
CA ARG A 58 -5.09 -3.14 -12.25
C ARG A 58 -6.35 -4.00 -12.23
N GLY A 59 -7.40 -3.57 -12.93
CA GLY A 59 -8.67 -4.30 -13.03
C GLY A 59 -9.71 -3.96 -11.95
N TYR A 60 -9.34 -3.23 -10.88
CA TYR A 60 -10.26 -2.88 -9.80
C TYR A 60 -10.37 -1.36 -9.65
N LYS A 61 -11.59 -0.83 -9.73
CA LYS A 61 -11.83 0.63 -9.68
C LYS A 61 -11.81 1.20 -8.27
N ASN A 62 -11.97 0.37 -7.24
CA ASN A 62 -12.16 0.76 -5.85
C ASN A 62 -11.07 0.20 -4.91
N VAL A 63 -9.94 -0.26 -5.45
CA VAL A 63 -8.84 -0.85 -4.67
C VAL A 63 -7.56 -0.03 -4.87
N LEU A 64 -6.95 0.35 -3.76
CA LEU A 64 -5.70 1.11 -3.71
C LEU A 64 -4.63 0.36 -2.90
N PHE A 65 -3.37 0.47 -3.34
CA PHE A 65 -2.18 -0.08 -2.69
C PHE A 65 -1.32 1.03 -2.11
N VAL A 66 -0.73 0.75 -0.95
CA VAL A 66 0.18 1.64 -0.21
C VAL A 66 1.28 0.80 0.44
N GLY A 67 2.42 1.42 0.73
CA GLY A 67 3.52 0.81 1.46
C GLY A 67 4.81 0.75 0.66
N ALA A 68 5.81 0.05 1.20
CA ALA A 68 7.17 0.04 0.67
C ALA A 68 7.29 -0.56 -0.73
N SER A 69 6.32 -1.36 -1.17
CA SER A 69 6.26 -1.99 -2.49
C SER A 69 5.55 -1.15 -3.55
N SER A 70 4.85 -0.08 -3.16
CA SER A 70 4.13 0.83 -4.05
C SER A 70 4.93 2.11 -4.31
N ARG A 71 4.55 2.89 -5.33
CA ARG A 71 5.11 4.25 -5.48
C ARG A 71 4.79 5.11 -4.26
N PRO A 72 5.75 5.89 -3.74
CA PRO A 72 7.03 6.29 -4.35
C PRO A 72 8.22 5.34 -4.10
N GLY A 73 8.17 4.47 -3.08
CA GLY A 73 9.25 3.53 -2.78
C GLY A 73 9.25 3.07 -1.32
N ASN A 74 10.37 2.48 -0.91
CA ASN A 74 10.61 1.97 0.44
C ASN A 74 11.24 3.04 1.36
N GLY A 75 11.31 2.73 2.66
CA GLY A 75 11.83 3.64 3.67
C GLY A 75 10.72 4.49 4.29
N VAL A 76 10.85 4.77 5.59
CA VAL A 76 9.80 5.41 6.39
C VAL A 76 9.28 6.70 5.74
N PRO A 77 10.12 7.64 5.27
CA PRO A 77 9.62 8.87 4.66
C PRO A 77 8.80 8.62 3.39
N LEU A 78 9.25 7.72 2.51
CA LEU A 78 8.58 7.44 1.24
C LEU A 78 7.25 6.71 1.44
N VAL A 79 7.20 5.79 2.40
CA VAL A 79 5.96 5.10 2.78
C VAL A 79 4.91 6.08 3.30
N LEU A 80 5.31 7.01 4.17
CA LEU A 80 4.40 8.02 4.73
C LEU A 80 3.88 9.00 3.66
N ILE A 81 4.75 9.45 2.75
CA ILE A 81 4.34 10.29 1.61
C ILE A 81 3.35 9.54 0.71
N GLY A 82 3.64 8.27 0.42
CA GLY A 82 2.74 7.39 -0.33
C GLY A 82 1.38 7.24 0.34
N ALA A 83 1.35 7.02 1.65
CA ALA A 83 0.14 6.88 2.44
C ALA A 83 -0.74 8.14 2.39
N LYS A 84 -0.13 9.33 2.58
CA LYS A 84 -0.85 10.60 2.44
C LYS A 84 -1.49 10.75 1.06
N LYS A 85 -0.77 10.39 0.00
CA LYS A 85 -1.27 10.47 -1.38
C LYS A 85 -2.43 9.48 -1.63
N VAL A 86 -2.28 8.24 -1.18
CA VAL A 86 -3.33 7.20 -1.33
C VAL A 86 -4.58 7.59 -0.56
N ALA A 87 -4.45 8.09 0.66
CA ALA A 87 -5.58 8.57 1.46
C ALA A 87 -6.34 9.71 0.75
N ALA A 88 -5.63 10.69 0.20
CA ALA A 88 -6.25 11.77 -0.58
C ALA A 88 -6.98 11.24 -1.82
N GLN A 89 -6.40 10.26 -2.53
CA GLN A 89 -7.04 9.61 -3.68
C GLN A 89 -8.30 8.83 -3.28
N ALA A 90 -8.26 8.11 -2.16
CA ALA A 90 -9.42 7.39 -1.64
C ALA A 90 -10.60 8.33 -1.35
N LEU A 91 -10.31 9.47 -0.70
CA LEU A 91 -11.34 10.49 -0.40
C LEU A 91 -11.96 11.07 -1.66
N ASP A 92 -11.15 11.41 -2.68
CA ASP A 92 -11.65 11.87 -3.98
C ASP A 92 -12.55 10.84 -4.65
N MET A 93 -12.16 9.56 -4.63
CA MET A 93 -12.96 8.48 -5.19
C MET A 93 -14.31 8.29 -4.47
N LEU A 94 -14.33 8.41 -3.15
CA LEU A 94 -15.56 8.31 -2.36
C LEU A 94 -16.51 9.49 -2.61
N LYS A 95 -15.98 10.71 -2.77
CA LYS A 95 -16.79 11.89 -3.12
C LYS A 95 -17.47 11.73 -4.48
N LYS A 96 -16.70 11.36 -5.50
CA LYS A 96 -17.22 11.10 -6.86
C LYS A 96 -18.28 10.00 -6.88
N LYS A 97 -18.10 8.95 -6.07
CA LYS A 97 -19.10 7.89 -5.93
C LYS A 97 -20.42 8.43 -5.36
N ARG A 98 -20.37 9.22 -4.28
CA ARG A 98 -21.57 9.85 -3.68
C ARG A 98 -22.28 10.79 -4.65
N GLU A 99 -21.52 11.61 -5.37
CA GLU A 99 -22.09 12.53 -6.38
C GLU A 99 -22.81 11.76 -7.49
N ALA A 100 -22.20 10.67 -7.98
CA ALA A 100 -22.82 9.81 -9.00
C ALA A 100 -24.09 9.12 -8.48
N GLU A 101 -24.08 8.63 -7.24
CA GLU A 101 -25.26 8.03 -6.59
C GLU A 101 -26.40 9.05 -6.45
N HIS A 102 -26.09 10.27 -5.99
CA HIS A 102 -27.09 11.33 -5.86
C HIS A 102 -27.69 11.73 -7.22
N MET A 103 -26.87 11.90 -8.27
CA MET A 103 -27.36 12.23 -9.61
C MET A 103 -28.28 11.15 -10.20
N LEU A 104 -28.00 9.87 -9.93
CA LEU A 104 -28.85 8.77 -10.36
C LEU A 104 -30.20 8.82 -9.66
N GLN A 105 -30.19 9.07 -8.35
CA GLN A 105 -31.41 9.15 -7.54
C GLN A 105 -32.31 10.32 -7.99
N THR A 106 -31.74 11.50 -8.25
CA THR A 106 -32.49 12.64 -8.80
C THR A 106 -33.11 12.33 -10.17
N LYS A 107 -32.38 11.64 -11.06
CA LYS A 107 -32.92 11.23 -12.36
C LYS A 107 -34.06 10.23 -12.24
N GLU A 108 -33.99 9.28 -11.31
CA GLU A 108 -35.06 8.31 -11.05
C GLU A 108 -36.35 9.01 -10.56
N GLU A 109 -36.21 10.00 -9.68
CA GLU A 109 -37.33 10.82 -9.20
C GLU A 109 -37.97 11.67 -10.32
N GLU A 110 -37.16 12.27 -11.19
CA GLU A 110 -37.62 13.02 -12.38
C GLU A 110 -38.32 12.12 -13.42
N LEU A 111 -37.82 10.91 -13.66
CA LEU A 111 -38.48 9.95 -14.55
C LEU A 111 -39.80 9.42 -13.96
N SER A 112 -39.85 9.17 -12.64
CA SER A 112 -41.07 8.72 -11.97
C SER A 112 -42.17 9.80 -11.97
N SER A 113 -41.80 11.07 -11.81
CA SER A 113 -42.76 12.19 -11.83
C SER A 113 -43.31 12.50 -13.24
N SER A 114 -42.49 12.35 -14.29
CA SER A 114 -42.93 12.53 -15.68
C SER A 114 -43.80 11.37 -16.19
N ALA A 115 -43.59 10.15 -15.72
CA ALA A 115 -44.44 8.99 -16.05
C ALA A 115 -45.85 9.10 -15.43
N SER A 116 -45.99 9.70 -14.23
CA SER A 116 -47.28 9.91 -13.57
C SER A 116 -48.18 10.95 -14.25
N SER A 117 -47.62 11.83 -15.09
CA SER A 117 -48.36 12.92 -15.73
C SER A 117 -48.82 12.60 -17.16
N GLY A 118 -48.38 11.46 -17.72
CA GLY A 118 -48.66 11.04 -19.10
C GLY A 118 -49.94 10.21 -19.29
N ASP A 119 -50.54 9.71 -18.20
CA ASP A 119 -51.72 8.82 -18.22
C ASP A 119 -53.06 9.59 -18.05
N GLN A 120 -53.01 10.93 -18.05
CA GLN A 120 -54.18 11.81 -18.05
C GLN A 120 -54.33 12.53 -19.40
N LYS A 121 -54.55 11.78 -20.48
CA LYS A 121 -55.15 12.31 -21.72
C LYS A 121 -56.01 11.26 -22.41
#